data_AF-A0A9E5EEK0-F1
#
_entry.id   AF-A0A9E5EEK0-F1
#
_cell.length_a   1.000
_cell.length_b   1.000
_cell.length_c   1.000
_cell.angle_alpha   90.00
_cell.angle_beta   90.00
_cell.angle_gamma   90.00
#
_symmetry.space_group_name_H-M   'P 1'
#
loop_
_entity.id
_entity.type
_entity.pdbx_description
1 polymer ?
#
loop_
_entity_poly.entity_id
_entity_poly.type
_entity_poly.pdbx_seq_one_letter_code
_entity_poly.pdbx_strand_id
1 'polypeptide(L)' 'DENLNAPGMHFVPLAFEQNAMPDMKAKPGSAAPNRFYMYGVVARLALLAASLELERTDPDAEAA' A
#
# COMPACT_ATOMS: atom_id res chain seq x y z
N ASP A 1 7.65 -4.29 -22.78
CA ASP A 1 6.29 -3.71 -22.76
C ASP A 1 5.49 -4.04 -21.48
N GLU A 2 5.80 -5.13 -20.77
CA GLU A 2 5.12 -5.49 -19.50
C GLU A 2 5.32 -4.53 -18.31
N ASN A 3 6.37 -3.70 -18.31
CA ASN A 3 6.61 -2.77 -17.20
C ASN A 3 5.64 -1.58 -17.17
N LEU A 4 4.86 -1.37 -18.23
CA LEU A 4 3.87 -0.30 -18.36
C LEU A 4 2.42 -0.82 -18.32
N ASN A 5 2.19 -2.03 -18.84
CA ASN A 5 0.86 -2.61 -18.92
C ASN A 5 0.32 -3.01 -17.54
N ALA A 6 -0.97 -2.77 -17.28
CA ALA A 6 -1.63 -3.34 -16.13
C ALA A 6 -1.82 -4.86 -16.34
N PRO A 7 -1.45 -5.73 -15.36
CA PRO A 7 -1.49 -7.18 -15.56
C PRO A 7 -2.92 -7.75 -15.66
N GLY A 8 -3.94 -7.03 -15.19
CA GLY A 8 -5.32 -7.54 -15.15
C GLY A 8 -5.41 -8.87 -14.40
N MET A 9 -5.98 -9.90 -15.03
CA MET A 9 -6.07 -11.26 -14.49
C MET A 9 -4.88 -12.17 -14.83
N HIS A 10 -3.82 -11.62 -15.45
CA HIS A 10 -2.64 -12.37 -15.88
C HIS A 10 -1.50 -12.26 -14.88
N PHE A 11 -1.67 -12.85 -13.69
CA PHE A 11 -0.61 -12.95 -12.68
C PHE A 11 -0.72 -14.23 -11.85
N VAL A 12 0.39 -14.64 -11.25
CA VAL A 12 0.43 -15.73 -10.27
C VAL A 12 0.74 -15.10 -8.90
N PRO A 13 -0.11 -15.31 -7.87
CA PRO A 13 0.14 -14.75 -6.54
C PRO A 13 1.46 -15.28 -5.95
N LEU A 14 2.29 -14.37 -5.43
CA LEU A 14 3.49 -14.69 -4.67
C LEU A 14 3.40 -14.01 -3.31
N ALA A 15 3.47 -14.81 -2.24
CA ALA A 15 3.39 -14.29 -0.88
C ALA A 15 4.65 -13.48 -0.50
N PHE A 16 4.50 -12.52 0.40
CA PHE A 16 5.63 -11.76 0.94
C PHE A 16 6.44 -12.60 1.94
N GLU A 17 7.76 -12.51 1.87
CA GLU A 17 8.66 -13.07 2.89
C GLU A 17 8.76 -12.11 4.09
N GLN A 18 8.15 -12.50 5.22
CA GLN A 18 8.20 -12.00 6.61
C GLN A 18 8.56 -10.53 6.96
N ASN A 19 7.68 -9.97 7.81
CA ASN A 19 7.77 -8.84 8.76
C ASN A 19 8.42 -7.53 8.27
N ALA A 20 7.58 -6.52 8.05
CA ALA A 20 7.92 -5.15 7.66
C ALA A 20 8.56 -4.30 8.79
N MET A 21 9.29 -4.91 9.73
CA MET A 21 10.01 -4.14 10.75
C MET A 21 11.22 -3.48 10.10
N PRO A 22 11.26 -2.13 10.02
CA PRO A 22 12.37 -1.45 9.35
C PRO A 22 13.65 -1.57 10.17
N ASP A 23 14.76 -1.85 9.49
CA ASP A 23 16.11 -1.69 10.02
C ASP A 23 16.60 -0.26 9.73
N MET A 24 16.65 0.57 10.77
CA MET A 24 17.09 1.96 10.68
C MET A 24 18.59 2.12 10.38
N LYS A 25 19.40 1.05 10.55
CA LYS A 25 20.84 1.08 10.30
C LYS A 25 21.21 0.57 8.90
N ALA A 26 20.26 -0.03 8.20
CA ALA A 26 20.50 -0.56 6.86
C ALA A 26 20.74 0.57 5.85
N LYS A 27 21.59 0.31 4.86
CA LYS A 27 21.82 1.25 3.75
C LYS A 27 20.50 1.50 3.01
N PRO A 28 20.18 2.75 2.63
CA PRO A 28 18.98 3.07 1.86
C PRO A 28 18.80 2.17 0.64
N GLY A 29 17.57 1.68 0.42
CA GLY A 29 17.22 0.84 -0.73
C GLY A 29 17.69 -0.62 -0.71
N SER A 30 18.63 -0.99 0.18
CA SER A 30 19.25 -2.32 0.17
C SER A 30 18.50 -3.38 0.97
N ALA A 31 17.85 -2.99 2.07
CA ALA A 31 17.18 -3.93 2.97
C ALA A 31 15.73 -4.20 2.54
N ALA A 32 15.41 -5.48 2.32
CA ALA A 32 14.06 -5.92 2.00
C ALA A 32 13.01 -5.47 3.05
N PRO A 33 13.27 -5.56 4.39
CA PRO A 33 12.32 -5.08 5.39
C PRO A 33 11.98 -3.59 5.26
N ASN A 34 12.95 -2.75 4.88
CA ASN A 34 12.73 -1.32 4.67
C ASN A 34 11.85 -1.06 3.44
N ARG A 35 12.01 -1.85 2.37
CA ARG A 35 11.15 -1.74 1.18
C ARG A 35 9.70 -2.13 1.51
N PHE A 36 9.50 -3.24 2.22
CA PHE A 36 8.16 -3.67 2.65
C PHE A 36 7.53 -2.69 3.64
N TYR A 37 8.32 -2.07 4.52
CA TYR A 37 7.83 -0.99 5.39
C TYR A 37 7.30 0.19 4.57
N MET A 38 8.04 0.62 3.54
CA MET A 38 7.61 1.72 2.66
C MET A 38 6.33 1.38 1.89
N TYR A 39 6.17 0.14 1.40
CA TYR A 39 4.92 -0.32 0.79
C TYR A 39 3.74 -0.16 1.77
N GLY A 40 3.94 -0.55 3.04
CA GLY A 40 2.92 -0.37 4.08
C GLY A 40 2.64 1.09 4.47
N VAL A 41 3.61 2.00 4.37
CA VAL A 41 3.37 3.44 4.57
C VAL A 41 2.46 3.99 3.48
N VAL A 42 2.78 3.75 2.20
CA VAL A 42 1.97 4.24 1.07
C VAL A 42 0.57 3.63 1.12
N ALA A 43 0.44 2.33 1.42
CA ALA A 43 -0.86 1.67 1.55
C ALA A 43 -1.74 2.31 2.64
N ARG A 44 -1.18 2.67 3.80
CA ARG A 44 -1.93 3.34 4.87
C ARG A 44 -2.32 4.78 4.53
N LEU A 45 -1.47 5.50 3.78
CA LEU A 45 -1.83 6.84 3.28
C LEU A 45 -2.97 6.77 2.27
N ALA A 46 -2.94 5.79 1.36
CA ALA A 46 -4.04 5.54 0.43
C ALA A 46 -5.33 5.15 1.16
N LEU A 47 -5.23 4.29 2.19
CA LEU A 47 -6.36 3.93 3.04
C LEU A 47 -6.95 5.16 3.74
N LEU A 48 -6.11 6.02 4.32
CA LEU A 48 -6.56 7.26 4.96
C LEU A 48 -7.27 8.18 3.97
N ALA A 49 -6.71 8.36 2.76
CA ALA A 49 -7.34 9.17 1.72
C ALA A 49 -8.71 8.61 1.31
N ALA A 50 -8.82 7.28 1.14
CA ALA A 50 -10.07 6.62 0.84
C ALA A 50 -11.10 6.73 1.99
N SER A 51 -10.66 6.62 3.26
CA SER A 51 -11.53 6.84 4.42
C SER A 51 -12.12 8.25 4.42
N LEU A 52 -11.30 9.27 4.15
CA LEU A 52 -11.76 10.66 4.06
C LEU A 52 -12.69 10.90 2.88
N GLU A 53 -12.46 10.23 1.74
CA GLU A 53 -13.35 10.29 0.58
C GLU A 53 -14.72 9.69 0.90
N LEU A 54 -14.76 8.52 1.55
CA LEU A 54 -16.00 7.88 1.97
C LEU A 54 -16.79 8.75 2.95
N GLU A 55 -16.13 9.30 3.98
CA GLU A 55 -16.77 10.19 4.96
C GLU A 55 -17.37 11.44 4.30
N ARG A 56 -16.65 12.07 3.37
CA ARG A 56 -17.11 13.30 2.69
C ARG A 56 -18.20 13.07 1.66
N THR A 57 -18.36 11.84 1.20
CA THR A 57 -19.34 11.46 0.17
C THR A 57 -20.46 10.59 0.73
N ASP A 58 -20.55 10.51 2.07
CA ASP A 58 -21.60 9.76 2.75
C ASP A 58 -22.99 10.31 2.37
N PRO A 59 -23.83 9.52 1.68
CA PRO A 59 -25.15 9.97 1.25
C PRO A 59 -26.14 10.14 2.41
N ASP A 60 -25.87 9.55 3.58
CA ASP A 60 -26.77 9.54 4.73
C ASP A 60 -26.34 10.55 5.82
N ALA A 61 -25.29 11.35 5.59
CA ALA A 61 -24.72 12.25 6.59
C ALA A 61 -25.65 13.38 7.08
N GLU A 62 -26.65 13.80 6.30
CA GLU A 62 -27.64 14.82 6.72
C GLU A 62 -28.80 14.26 7.57
N ALA A 63 -28.95 12.94 7.67
CA ALA A 63 -30.09 12.31 8.35
C ALA A 63 -29.85 12.00 9.85
N ALA A 64 -28.66 12.30 10.37
CA ALA A 64 -28.24 12.06 11.76
C ALA A 64 -28.20 13.36 12.59
#